data_AF-A0A6G2VKX2-F1
#
_entry.id   AF-A0A6G2VKX2-F1
#
_cell.length_a   1.000
_cell.length_b   1.000
_cell.length_c   1.000
_cell.angle_alpha   90.00
_cell.angle_beta   90.00
_cell.angle_gamma   90.00
#
_symmetry.space_group_name_H-M   'P 1'
#
loop_
_entity.id
_entity.type
_entity.pdbx_description
1 polymer ?
#
loop_
_entity_poly.entity_id
_entity_poly.type
_entity_poly.pdbx_seq_one_letter_code
_entity_poly.pdbx_strand_id
1 'polypeptide(L)'
;MPLAGNGGYTVRRYTLDFDWRAPRTPFEAGATISATATQALSRFDLDFAGNVLHHVTVDGTPAIVRRDGDELVVTPAKPIPRGRTFAVRVTYTADPTQRRHRDDAIQDYGWVPTPDGTVVCAQPDGARMIFPGNDHPSLRAPVTFRITTPAGLSAVANGRLVGTVRRPDGRVRWTYDSEQPIAAQLVQLAIGKFTFADSRGPHGLPVRDAVPDGLAEDTEEYRALTPQHLSWLEQRLGPYPFRRYGVLVGDTDLPVALETQSLSVVPRDDLLGDRVDAERNLVHELAHHWTGDSVAVRRWSDLWLSEGHARFYERLYSDEHGGVSLESAMRAAYEQHDQWRHDDGAPAEPTEATLFKVMRYDGSALVLYALREKVGEEVFGRIERAWVTTFRGRAAGTRDFVALASRVAGEDLEPFLTPWLYGAHTPPMPGHPDWQVDPVED
;
A
#
# COMPACT_ATOMS: atom_id res chain seq x y z
N MET A 1 -13.73 4.18 -6.78
CA MET A 1 -12.81 5.35 -6.88
C MET A 1 -12.29 5.65 -8.30
N PRO A 2 -13.17 5.84 -9.31
CA PRO A 2 -12.73 6.24 -10.66
C PRO A 2 -12.35 7.73 -10.77
N LEU A 3 -12.68 8.54 -9.77
CA LEU A 3 -12.39 9.97 -9.72
C LEU A 3 -11.04 10.29 -9.10
N ALA A 4 -10.38 9.31 -8.49
CA ALA A 4 -9.12 9.53 -7.78
C ALA A 4 -7.93 9.62 -8.76
N GLY A 5 -7.03 10.58 -8.53
CA GLY A 5 -5.87 10.84 -9.37
C GLY A 5 -6.15 11.70 -10.59
N ASN A 6 -5.10 12.36 -11.10
CA ASN A 6 -5.26 13.40 -12.11
C ASN A 6 -4.50 13.11 -13.41
N GLY A 7 -5.15 13.45 -14.52
CA GLY A 7 -4.61 13.29 -15.87
C GLY A 7 -3.78 14.49 -16.34
N GLY A 8 -3.12 14.33 -17.49
CA GLY A 8 -2.48 15.44 -18.21
C GLY A 8 -1.10 15.86 -17.69
N TYR A 9 -0.60 15.27 -16.61
CA TYR A 9 0.78 15.41 -16.14
C TYR A 9 1.30 14.14 -15.44
N THR A 10 2.62 14.08 -15.24
CA THR A 10 3.27 13.05 -14.43
C THR A 10 4.13 13.73 -13.37
N VAL A 11 3.99 13.29 -12.12
CA VAL A 11 4.78 13.82 -11.01
C VAL A 11 6.18 13.21 -11.04
N ARG A 12 7.19 14.08 -10.95
CA ARG A 12 8.61 13.70 -10.84
C ARG A 12 9.06 13.55 -9.40
N ARG A 13 8.50 14.37 -8.50
CA ARG A 13 8.79 14.33 -7.06
C ARG A 13 7.74 15.11 -6.26
N TYR A 14 7.42 14.60 -5.08
CA TYR A 14 6.78 15.34 -3.99
C TYR A 14 7.83 15.78 -2.96
N THR A 15 7.69 16.99 -2.43
CA THR A 15 8.36 17.42 -1.19
C THR A 15 7.28 17.84 -0.20
N LEU A 16 7.16 17.10 0.89
CA LEU A 16 6.15 17.28 1.92
C LEU A 16 6.78 17.90 3.16
N ASP A 17 6.34 19.09 3.51
CA ASP A 17 6.81 19.85 4.66
C ASP A 17 5.70 19.84 5.74
N PHE A 18 5.99 19.27 6.91
CA PHE A 18 5.04 19.17 8.02
C PHE A 18 5.61 19.84 9.27
N ASP A 19 4.87 20.78 9.83
CA ASP A 19 5.24 21.52 11.05
C ASP A 19 4.50 21.02 12.29
N TRP A 20 4.48 19.70 12.48
CA TRP A 20 3.68 19.01 13.50
C TRP A 20 3.89 19.56 14.92
N ARG A 21 2.79 19.69 15.66
CA ARG A 21 2.74 20.41 16.95
C ARG A 21 2.52 19.49 18.15
N ALA A 22 1.39 18.80 18.16
CA ALA A 22 0.98 17.89 19.21
C ALA A 22 -0.10 16.96 18.62
N PRO A 23 -0.44 15.85 19.29
CA PRO A 23 -1.53 14.98 18.85
C PRO A 23 -2.81 15.79 18.69
N ARG A 24 -3.60 15.48 17.65
CA ARG A 24 -4.91 16.10 17.37
C ARG A 24 -4.89 17.63 17.20
N THR A 25 -3.72 18.24 17.06
CA THR A 25 -3.58 19.70 16.94
C THR A 25 -3.27 20.07 15.49
N PRO A 26 -4.12 20.88 14.82
CA PRO A 26 -3.83 21.33 13.46
C PRO A 26 -2.50 22.08 13.36
N PHE A 27 -1.82 21.95 12.22
CA PHE A 27 -0.49 22.50 12.03
C PHE A 27 -0.20 22.92 10.59
N GLU A 28 0.76 23.82 10.41
CA GLU A 28 1.15 24.29 9.07
C GLU A 28 1.85 23.19 8.27
N ALA A 29 1.42 23.03 7.04
CA ALA A 29 1.94 22.04 6.11
C ALA A 29 2.10 22.63 4.70
N GLY A 30 2.92 21.96 3.90
CA GLY A 30 3.11 22.33 2.51
C GLY A 30 3.51 21.15 1.64
N ALA A 31 3.05 21.17 0.40
CA ALA A 31 3.44 20.22 -0.63
C ALA A 31 4.02 20.99 -1.81
N THR A 32 5.21 20.58 -2.25
CA THR A 32 5.78 21.00 -3.53
C THR A 32 5.80 19.82 -4.49
N ILE A 33 5.09 19.95 -5.60
CA ILE A 33 4.91 18.92 -6.62
C ILE A 33 5.68 19.36 -7.86
N SER A 34 6.78 18.66 -8.16
CA SER A 34 7.49 18.86 -9.43
C SER A 34 6.91 17.90 -10.46
N ALA A 35 6.40 18.41 -11.58
CA ALA A 35 5.67 17.63 -12.57
C ALA A 35 6.13 17.94 -14.00
N THR A 36 5.73 17.07 -14.95
CA THR A 36 5.86 17.29 -16.39
C THR A 36 4.50 17.12 -17.05
N ALA A 37 4.07 18.11 -17.83
CA ALA A 37 2.80 18.05 -18.54
C ALA A 37 2.87 17.02 -19.67
N THR A 38 1.93 16.08 -19.73
CA THR A 38 1.82 15.08 -20.81
C THR A 38 0.99 15.58 -21.99
N GLN A 39 0.23 16.65 -21.76
CA GLN A 39 -0.52 17.44 -22.75
C GLN A 39 -0.41 18.94 -22.42
N ALA A 40 -0.98 19.82 -23.25
CA ALA A 40 -1.09 21.23 -22.87
C ALA A 40 -2.18 21.41 -21.79
N LEU A 41 -1.89 22.17 -20.74
CA LEU A 41 -2.76 22.35 -19.58
C LEU A 41 -3.15 23.82 -19.43
N SER A 42 -4.43 24.12 -19.66
CA SER A 42 -5.05 25.38 -19.21
C SER A 42 -5.51 25.28 -17.75
N ARG A 43 -5.70 24.06 -17.23
CA ARG A 43 -5.99 23.71 -15.84
C ARG A 43 -5.54 22.27 -15.57
N PHE A 44 -5.39 21.91 -14.31
CA PHE A 44 -5.18 20.53 -13.83
C PHE A 44 -5.70 20.42 -12.40
N ASP A 45 -5.82 19.19 -11.90
CA ASP A 45 -6.45 18.89 -10.63
C ASP A 45 -5.46 18.17 -9.69
N LEU A 46 -5.70 18.26 -8.38
CA LEU A 46 -4.99 17.58 -7.30
C LEU A 46 -6.02 17.01 -6.31
N ASP A 47 -5.92 15.73 -5.95
CA ASP A 47 -6.73 15.18 -4.87
C ASP A 47 -6.33 15.85 -3.56
N PHE A 48 -7.27 16.51 -2.85
CA PHE A 48 -7.02 17.23 -1.61
C PHE A 48 -8.30 17.48 -0.78
N ALA A 49 -8.45 16.74 0.33
CA ALA A 49 -9.61 16.76 1.22
C ALA A 49 -9.28 17.17 2.66
N GLY A 50 -10.30 17.57 3.44
CA GLY A 50 -10.23 17.76 4.91
C GLY A 50 -9.38 18.93 5.45
N ASN A 51 -8.45 19.45 4.66
CA ASN A 51 -7.47 20.45 5.09
C ASN A 51 -7.90 21.89 4.80
N VAL A 52 -7.31 22.88 5.50
CA VAL A 52 -7.55 24.32 5.24
C VAL A 52 -6.51 24.85 4.25
N LEU A 53 -6.94 25.18 3.02
CA LEU A 53 -6.05 25.70 1.97
C LEU A 53 -5.65 27.16 2.24
N HIS A 54 -4.36 27.48 2.09
CA HIS A 54 -3.86 28.87 2.20
C HIS A 54 -3.47 29.47 0.86
N HIS A 55 -2.48 28.88 0.18
CA HIS A 55 -1.91 29.47 -1.05
C HIS A 55 -1.49 28.39 -2.03
N VAL A 56 -1.73 28.66 -3.33
CA VAL A 56 -1.29 27.81 -4.43
C VAL A 56 -0.54 28.64 -5.46
N THR A 57 0.69 28.23 -5.77
CA THR A 57 1.47 28.77 -6.89
C THR A 57 1.78 27.71 -7.92
N VAL A 58 1.83 28.13 -9.19
CA VAL A 58 2.46 27.38 -10.28
C VAL A 58 3.67 28.17 -10.76
N ASP A 59 4.86 27.56 -10.73
CA ASP A 59 6.15 28.20 -11.04
C ASP A 59 6.36 29.53 -10.29
N GLY A 60 5.97 29.55 -9.00
CA GLY A 60 6.09 30.70 -8.12
C GLY A 60 5.06 31.81 -8.35
N THR A 61 4.20 31.69 -9.37
CA THR A 61 3.12 32.65 -9.64
C THR A 61 1.81 32.16 -9.02
N PRO A 62 1.02 33.00 -8.33
CA PRO A 62 -0.28 32.62 -7.80
C PRO A 62 -1.19 32.03 -8.89
N ALA A 63 -1.89 30.94 -8.54
CA ALA A 63 -2.86 30.29 -9.42
C ALA A 63 -4.29 30.55 -8.92
N ILE A 64 -5.26 30.50 -9.84
CA ILE A 64 -6.68 30.50 -9.47
C ILE A 64 -7.04 29.08 -9.05
N VAL A 65 -7.73 28.95 -7.92
CA VAL A 65 -8.10 27.66 -7.33
C VAL A 65 -9.59 27.56 -7.05
N ARG A 66 -10.15 26.37 -7.26
CA ARG A 66 -11.51 26.03 -6.88
C ARG A 66 -11.52 24.62 -6.29
N ARG A 67 -12.29 24.41 -5.23
CA ARG A 67 -12.58 23.05 -4.74
C ARG A 67 -13.80 22.46 -5.42
N ASP A 68 -13.74 21.18 -5.74
CA ASP A 68 -14.83 20.39 -6.29
C ASP A 68 -14.88 19.04 -5.60
N GLY A 69 -15.65 18.95 -4.51
CA GLY A 69 -15.55 17.80 -3.60
C GLY A 69 -14.13 17.69 -3.03
N ASP A 70 -13.50 16.54 -3.29
CA ASP A 70 -12.11 16.25 -2.91
C ASP A 70 -11.07 16.76 -3.90
N GLU A 71 -11.46 17.40 -5.00
CA GLU A 71 -10.52 17.90 -6.00
C GLU A 71 -10.17 19.37 -5.79
N LEU A 72 -8.89 19.69 -5.93
CA LEU A 72 -8.37 21.03 -6.02
C LEU A 72 -8.05 21.37 -7.49
N VAL A 73 -8.97 22.06 -8.15
CA VAL A 73 -8.82 22.53 -9.52
C VAL A 73 -7.89 23.73 -9.56
N VAL A 74 -6.76 23.61 -10.23
CA VAL A 74 -5.71 24.63 -10.34
C VAL A 74 -5.65 25.18 -11.77
N THR A 75 -5.86 26.49 -11.91
CA THR A 75 -5.71 27.23 -13.17
C THR A 75 -4.48 28.12 -13.10
N PRO A 76 -3.38 27.77 -13.80
CA PRO A 76 -2.17 28.58 -13.82
C PRO A 76 -2.38 29.91 -14.55
N ALA A 77 -1.61 30.95 -14.19
CA ALA A 77 -1.68 32.27 -14.84
C ALA A 77 -1.35 32.23 -16.34
N LYS A 78 -0.57 31.24 -16.78
CA LYS A 78 -0.28 30.94 -18.18
C LYS A 78 -0.47 29.45 -18.42
N PRO A 79 -1.06 29.03 -19.55
CA PRO A 79 -1.15 27.62 -19.91
C PRO A 79 0.22 26.95 -19.93
N ILE A 80 0.30 25.72 -19.46
CA ILE A 80 1.54 24.92 -19.43
C ILE A 80 1.60 24.10 -20.72
N PRO A 81 2.62 24.29 -21.59
CA PRO A 81 2.75 23.51 -22.81
C PRO A 81 3.02 22.02 -22.54
N ARG A 82 2.63 21.16 -23.47
CA ARG A 82 3.00 19.73 -23.45
C ARG A 82 4.52 19.56 -23.34
N GLY A 83 4.96 18.65 -22.48
CA GLY A 83 6.37 18.35 -22.24
C GLY A 83 7.07 19.34 -21.31
N ARG A 84 6.41 20.43 -20.91
CA ARG A 84 7.01 21.41 -20.00
C ARG A 84 6.99 20.90 -18.57
N THR A 85 8.12 21.08 -17.88
CA THR A 85 8.21 20.90 -16.43
C THR A 85 7.65 22.12 -15.71
N PHE A 86 6.92 21.88 -14.63
CA PHE A 86 6.38 22.93 -13.76
C PHE A 86 6.43 22.48 -12.30
N ALA A 87 6.38 23.43 -11.39
CA ALA A 87 6.29 23.18 -9.96
C ALA A 87 5.01 23.79 -9.37
N VAL A 88 4.24 22.98 -8.66
CA VAL A 88 3.08 23.44 -7.88
C VAL A 88 3.50 23.49 -6.43
N ARG A 89 3.24 24.60 -5.75
CA ARG A 89 3.41 24.70 -4.29
C ARG A 89 2.06 25.00 -3.66
N VAL A 90 1.64 24.14 -2.77
CA VAL A 90 0.42 24.27 -1.97
C VAL A 90 0.81 24.41 -0.52
N THR A 91 0.33 25.46 0.15
CA THR A 91 0.44 25.60 1.62
C THR A 91 -0.94 25.52 2.24
N TYR A 92 -1.04 24.85 3.38
CA TYR A 92 -2.30 24.53 4.02
C TYR A 92 -2.09 24.27 5.52
N THR A 93 -3.15 24.34 6.31
CA THR A 93 -3.16 23.76 7.65
C THR A 93 -3.64 22.32 7.54
N ALA A 94 -2.78 21.39 7.97
CA ALA A 94 -3.11 19.98 8.13
C ALA A 94 -3.91 19.77 9.43
N ASP A 95 -4.97 18.98 9.37
CA ASP A 95 -5.73 18.57 10.54
C ASP A 95 -5.48 17.07 10.81
N PRO A 96 -4.64 16.71 11.81
CA PRO A 96 -4.31 15.33 12.12
C PRO A 96 -5.44 14.56 12.82
N THR A 97 -6.69 15.05 12.73
CA THR A 97 -7.89 14.31 13.15
C THR A 97 -8.75 13.86 11.98
N GLN A 98 -8.43 14.30 10.75
CA GLN A 98 -9.17 13.95 9.55
C GLN A 98 -8.97 12.47 9.21
N ARG A 99 -10.07 11.73 9.27
CA ARG A 99 -10.18 10.32 8.89
C ARG A 99 -11.50 10.05 8.20
N ARG A 100 -11.55 8.95 7.45
CA ARG A 100 -12.76 8.40 6.83
C ARG A 100 -13.00 7.00 7.34
N HIS A 101 -14.25 6.57 7.27
CA HIS A 101 -14.67 5.24 7.69
C HIS A 101 -15.14 4.42 6.48
N ARG A 102 -14.95 3.10 6.55
CA ARG A 102 -15.43 2.10 5.58
C ARG A 102 -16.00 0.90 6.35
N ASP A 103 -16.98 0.23 5.78
CA ASP A 103 -17.58 -0.98 6.35
C ASP A 103 -16.86 -2.28 5.90
N ASP A 104 -15.56 -2.19 5.60
CA ASP A 104 -14.69 -3.30 5.19
C ASP A 104 -13.40 -3.35 6.04
N ALA A 105 -12.44 -4.22 5.69
CA ALA A 105 -11.29 -4.50 6.54
C ALA A 105 -10.51 -3.25 6.97
N ILE A 106 -10.40 -2.25 6.11
CA ILE A 106 -9.63 -1.01 6.37
C ILE A 106 -10.25 -0.17 7.50
N GLN A 107 -11.57 -0.17 7.64
CA GLN A 107 -12.32 0.67 8.59
C GLN A 107 -11.90 2.16 8.55
N ASP A 108 -11.26 2.66 9.61
CA ASP A 108 -10.83 4.05 9.75
C ASP A 108 -9.45 4.28 9.11
N TYR A 109 -9.37 5.20 8.14
CA TYR A 109 -8.13 5.56 7.44
C TYR A 109 -7.94 7.08 7.32
N GLY A 110 -6.71 7.53 7.14
CA GLY A 110 -6.27 8.93 7.13
C GLY A 110 -5.22 9.20 8.21
N TRP A 111 -5.41 10.26 8.99
CA TRP A 111 -4.59 10.53 10.17
C TRP A 111 -5.07 9.72 11.37
N VAL A 112 -4.16 9.00 12.02
CA VAL A 112 -4.43 8.23 13.24
C VAL A 112 -3.62 8.80 14.40
N PRO A 113 -4.23 9.58 15.30
CA PRO A 113 -3.54 10.10 16.49
C PRO A 113 -3.15 8.97 17.45
N THR A 114 -1.90 8.98 17.92
CA THR A 114 -1.43 8.12 19.02
C THR A 114 -1.38 8.94 20.33
N PRO A 115 -1.15 8.32 21.50
CA PRO A 115 -1.08 9.05 22.77
C PRO A 115 -0.06 10.20 22.79
N ASP A 116 1.07 10.05 22.09
CA ASP A 116 2.18 11.00 22.06
C ASP A 116 2.47 11.57 20.67
N GLY A 117 1.70 11.17 19.66
CA GLY A 117 2.09 11.34 18.27
C GLY A 117 0.97 11.15 17.23
N THR A 118 1.36 10.65 16.06
CA THR A 118 0.46 10.28 14.97
C THR A 118 1.10 9.22 14.09
N VAL A 119 0.27 8.36 13.51
CA VAL A 119 0.58 7.47 12.38
C VAL A 119 -0.34 7.85 11.22
N VAL A 120 0.00 7.48 9.99
CA VAL A 120 -0.90 7.61 8.84
C VAL A 120 -1.28 6.26 8.27
N CYS A 121 -2.55 6.12 7.90
CA CYS A 121 -3.10 4.99 7.17
C CYS A 121 -3.70 5.54 5.87
N ALA A 122 -2.91 5.56 4.79
CA ALA A 122 -3.29 6.29 3.57
C ALA A 122 -4.09 5.44 2.56
N GLN A 123 -4.16 4.12 2.73
CA GLN A 123 -4.93 3.24 1.86
C GLN A 123 -6.44 3.34 2.17
N PRO A 124 -7.34 3.28 1.16
CA PRO A 124 -7.07 3.27 -0.28
C PRO A 124 -6.76 4.65 -0.89
N ASP A 125 -7.44 5.69 -0.44
CA ASP A 125 -7.38 7.06 -1.00
C ASP A 125 -7.33 8.11 0.11
N GLY A 126 -6.71 7.77 1.24
CA GLY A 126 -6.55 8.64 2.40
C GLY A 126 -5.44 9.67 2.26
N ALA A 127 -4.55 9.51 1.28
CA ALA A 127 -3.43 10.44 1.08
C ALA A 127 -3.91 11.87 0.79
N ARG A 128 -5.08 12.03 0.14
CA ARG A 128 -5.73 13.33 -0.07
C ARG A 128 -6.04 14.11 1.22
N MET A 129 -6.19 13.42 2.36
CA MET A 129 -6.36 14.05 3.68
C MET A 129 -5.03 14.48 4.31
N ILE A 130 -3.91 14.02 3.78
CA ILE A 130 -2.56 14.24 4.30
C ILE A 130 -1.84 15.31 3.47
N PHE A 131 -1.87 15.19 2.15
CA PHE A 131 -1.24 16.12 1.21
C PHE A 131 -1.96 16.16 -0.14
N PRO A 132 -1.91 17.31 -0.86
CA PRO A 132 -2.46 17.40 -2.21
C PRO A 132 -1.60 16.62 -3.21
N GLY A 133 -2.20 15.81 -4.07
CA GLY A 133 -1.44 14.99 -5.02
C GLY A 133 -2.27 14.18 -6.01
N ASN A 134 -1.66 13.13 -6.55
CA ASN A 134 -2.33 12.12 -7.37
C ASN A 134 -2.59 10.88 -6.52
N ASP A 135 -3.81 10.72 -6.05
CA ASP A 135 -4.20 9.65 -5.13
C ASP A 135 -4.75 8.43 -5.87
N HIS A 136 -3.94 7.90 -6.80
CA HIS A 136 -4.30 6.74 -7.61
C HIS A 136 -3.20 5.69 -7.58
N PRO A 137 -3.51 4.39 -7.42
CA PRO A 137 -2.51 3.35 -7.13
C PRO A 137 -1.45 3.19 -8.23
N SER A 138 -1.78 3.50 -9.49
CA SER A 138 -0.83 3.42 -10.60
C SER A 138 0.12 4.62 -10.71
N LEU A 139 -0.17 5.73 -10.03
CA LEU A 139 0.58 6.97 -10.12
C LEU A 139 1.57 7.06 -8.95
N ARG A 140 2.87 6.96 -9.29
CA ARG A 140 3.95 6.93 -8.30
C ARG A 140 4.97 8.01 -8.55
N ALA A 141 5.49 8.58 -7.49
CA ALA A 141 6.63 9.48 -7.56
C ALA A 141 7.49 9.39 -6.29
N PRO A 142 8.80 9.68 -6.38
CA PRO A 142 9.64 9.83 -5.20
C PRO A 142 9.11 10.93 -4.28
N VAL A 143 9.25 10.73 -2.98
CA VAL A 143 8.83 11.66 -1.93
C VAL A 143 10.03 12.06 -1.08
N THR A 144 10.16 13.37 -0.83
CA THR A 144 11.00 13.91 0.25
C THR A 144 10.09 14.36 1.38
N PHE A 145 10.28 13.79 2.57
CA PHE A 145 9.56 14.19 3.77
C PHE A 145 10.44 15.14 4.57
N ARG A 146 9.86 16.23 5.07
CA ARG A 146 10.52 17.20 5.94
C ARG A 146 9.63 17.48 7.15
N ILE A 147 9.75 16.63 8.15
CA ILE A 147 8.88 16.61 9.32
C ILE A 147 9.54 17.37 10.46
N THR A 148 8.86 18.35 11.05
CA THR A 148 9.36 19.10 12.21
C THR A 148 8.59 18.67 13.45
N THR A 149 9.30 18.16 14.44
CA THR A 149 8.72 17.67 15.70
C THR A 149 9.14 18.56 16.88
N PRO A 150 8.35 18.62 17.97
CA PRO A 150 8.83 19.07 19.27
C PRO A 150 10.10 18.35 19.72
N ALA A 151 10.86 18.98 20.63
CA ALA A 151 12.00 18.33 21.25
C ALA A 151 11.58 17.05 21.98
N GLY A 152 12.38 16.00 21.89
CA GLY A 152 12.13 14.71 22.56
C GLY A 152 11.19 13.77 21.80
N LEU A 153 10.69 14.15 20.62
CA LEU A 153 9.95 13.28 19.72
C LEU A 153 10.75 12.99 18.44
N SER A 154 10.58 11.78 17.93
CA SER A 154 11.14 11.30 16.67
C SER A 154 10.10 11.38 15.55
N ALA A 155 10.59 11.45 14.31
CA ALA A 155 9.78 11.21 13.13
C ALA A 155 10.41 10.09 12.29
N VAL A 156 9.56 9.23 11.73
CA VAL A 156 9.92 8.19 10.76
C VAL A 156 9.01 8.33 9.55
N ALA A 157 9.52 8.00 8.37
CA ALA A 157 8.76 7.98 7.12
C ALA A 157 9.39 6.94 6.17
N ASN A 158 8.73 6.66 5.04
CA ASN A 158 9.28 5.75 4.04
C ASN A 158 10.71 6.16 3.62
N GLY A 159 11.56 5.17 3.32
CA GLY A 159 12.89 5.40 2.78
C GLY A 159 13.96 5.74 3.83
N ARG A 160 14.96 6.52 3.42
CA ARG A 160 16.17 6.78 4.20
C ARG A 160 16.10 8.10 4.94
N LEU A 161 16.47 8.09 6.23
CA LEU A 161 16.80 9.30 6.95
C LEU A 161 18.04 9.95 6.32
N VAL A 162 17.85 11.11 5.71
CA VAL A 162 18.91 11.92 5.07
C VAL A 162 19.61 12.81 6.08
N GLY A 163 18.89 13.29 7.10
CA GLY A 163 19.49 14.07 8.16
C GLY A 163 18.48 14.66 9.14
N THR A 164 19.01 15.11 10.28
CA THR A 164 18.27 15.84 11.30
C THR A 164 18.90 17.21 11.53
N VAL A 165 18.06 18.22 11.75
CA VAL A 165 18.49 19.60 12.02
C VAL A 165 17.72 20.12 13.22
N ARG A 166 18.43 20.46 14.30
CA ARG A 166 17.85 21.16 15.44
C ARG A 166 17.65 22.64 15.09
N ARG A 167 16.45 23.15 15.34
CA ARG A 167 16.07 24.54 15.10
C ARG A 167 16.35 25.42 16.32
N PRO A 168 16.45 26.75 16.17
CA PRO A 168 16.68 27.68 17.29
C PRO A 168 15.63 27.61 18.40
N ASP A 169 14.39 27.25 18.07
CA ASP A 169 13.27 27.05 19.01
C ASP A 169 13.31 25.68 19.73
N GLY A 170 14.38 24.90 19.53
CA GLY A 170 14.57 23.58 20.14
C GLY A 170 13.91 22.41 19.41
N ARG A 171 13.04 22.68 18.42
CA ARG A 171 12.38 21.66 17.61
C ARG A 171 13.36 20.96 16.67
N VAL A 172 13.01 19.78 16.18
CA VAL A 172 13.89 18.98 15.31
C VAL A 172 13.23 18.76 13.97
N ARG A 173 13.92 19.11 12.87
CA ARG A 173 13.53 18.76 11.51
C ARG A 173 14.19 17.43 11.14
N TRP A 174 13.38 16.46 10.75
CA TRP A 174 13.78 15.17 10.18
C TRP A 174 13.54 15.21 8.68
N THR A 175 14.54 14.81 7.89
CA THR A 175 14.41 14.73 6.42
C THR A 175 14.58 13.30 5.96
N TYR A 176 13.54 12.74 5.33
CA TYR A 176 13.58 11.42 4.70
C TYR A 176 13.49 11.54 3.18
N ASP A 177 14.15 10.62 2.48
CA ASP A 177 13.97 10.42 1.04
C ASP A 177 13.49 9.00 0.82
N SER A 178 12.35 8.85 0.13
CA SER A 178 11.75 7.55 -0.24
C SER A 178 12.70 6.59 -0.98
N GLU A 179 13.79 7.09 -1.57
CA GLU A 179 14.77 6.39 -2.43
C GLU A 179 14.22 5.81 -3.73
N GLN A 180 12.91 5.54 -3.81
CA GLN A 180 12.20 5.00 -4.95
C GLN A 180 10.79 5.63 -5.06
N PRO A 181 10.14 5.61 -6.23
CA PRO A 181 8.76 6.07 -6.37
C PRO A 181 7.78 5.31 -5.46
N ILE A 182 6.84 6.02 -4.85
CA ILE A 182 5.79 5.48 -3.97
C ILE A 182 4.42 5.90 -4.51
N ALA A 183 3.41 5.03 -4.44
CA ALA A 183 2.00 5.40 -4.70
C ALA A 183 1.43 6.12 -3.48
N ALA A 184 0.55 7.10 -3.66
CA ALA A 184 0.08 7.92 -2.53
C ALA A 184 -0.52 7.09 -1.37
N GLN A 185 -1.25 6.02 -1.70
CA GLN A 185 -1.82 5.05 -0.74
C GLN A 185 -0.78 4.33 0.13
N LEU A 186 0.47 4.19 -0.35
CA LEU A 186 1.58 3.51 0.32
C LEU A 186 2.48 4.45 1.14
N VAL A 187 2.14 5.73 1.22
CA VAL A 187 2.90 6.70 2.00
C VAL A 187 2.73 6.44 3.48
N GLN A 188 3.85 6.34 4.19
CA GLN A 188 3.93 6.22 5.64
C GLN A 188 4.76 7.35 6.22
N LEU A 189 4.24 7.90 7.31
CA LEU A 189 4.96 8.73 8.25
C LEU A 189 4.36 8.56 9.64
N ALA A 190 5.22 8.56 10.64
CA ALA A 190 4.81 8.56 12.04
C ALA A 190 5.68 9.49 12.86
N ILE A 191 5.06 10.04 13.91
CA ILE A 191 5.69 10.93 14.89
C ILE A 191 5.35 10.37 16.25
N GLY A 192 6.32 10.33 17.16
CA GLY A 192 6.15 9.77 18.50
C GLY A 192 7.50 9.52 19.17
N LYS A 193 7.48 8.89 20.34
CA LYS A 193 8.68 8.37 21.00
C LYS A 193 8.94 6.96 20.50
N PHE A 194 10.00 6.83 19.71
CA PHE A 194 10.37 5.57 19.09
C PHE A 194 11.76 5.13 19.53
N THR A 195 11.84 3.85 19.87
CA THR A 195 13.05 3.06 19.86
C THR A 195 13.23 2.48 18.46
N PHE A 196 14.41 2.71 17.87
CA PHE A 196 14.76 2.18 16.56
C PHE A 196 15.57 0.89 16.72
N ALA A 197 15.08 -0.21 16.15
CA ALA A 197 15.80 -1.48 16.13
C ALA A 197 16.37 -1.71 14.71
N ASP A 198 17.69 -1.64 14.58
CA ASP A 198 18.39 -1.85 13.32
C ASP A 198 18.84 -3.31 13.20
N SER A 199 18.58 -3.94 12.05
CA SER A 199 19.08 -5.27 11.71
C SER A 199 19.48 -5.35 10.24
N ARG A 200 19.88 -6.54 9.77
CA ARG A 200 20.22 -6.78 8.37
C ARG A 200 19.48 -7.99 7.82
N GLY A 201 18.78 -7.78 6.71
CA GLY A 201 18.18 -8.82 5.90
C GLY A 201 19.21 -9.54 5.00
N PRO A 202 18.72 -10.42 4.10
CA PRO A 202 19.57 -11.08 3.11
C PRO A 202 20.38 -10.07 2.30
N HIS A 203 21.57 -10.46 1.88
CA HIS A 203 22.50 -9.63 1.11
C HIS A 203 22.90 -8.29 1.77
N GLY A 204 22.71 -8.16 3.10
CA GLY A 204 23.04 -6.96 3.86
C GLY A 204 22.00 -5.86 3.78
N LEU A 205 20.79 -6.16 3.30
CA LEU A 205 19.65 -5.24 3.21
C LEU A 205 19.43 -4.55 4.57
N PRO A 206 19.48 -3.20 4.64
CA PRO A 206 19.16 -2.49 5.87
C PRO A 206 17.70 -2.72 6.27
N VAL A 207 17.49 -3.20 7.49
CA VAL A 207 16.17 -3.30 8.12
C VAL A 207 16.17 -2.38 9.34
N ARG A 208 15.15 -1.52 9.46
CA ARG A 208 15.00 -0.63 10.61
C ARG A 208 13.55 -0.58 11.05
N ASP A 209 13.29 -1.13 12.22
CA ASP A 209 11.98 -1.04 12.86
C ASP A 209 11.88 0.27 13.65
N ALA A 210 10.68 0.82 13.71
CA ALA A 210 10.32 1.96 14.55
C ALA A 210 9.26 1.49 15.55
N VAL A 211 9.66 1.37 16.82
CA VAL A 211 8.84 0.76 17.86
C VAL A 211 8.59 1.78 18.96
N PRO A 212 7.34 2.02 19.40
CA PRO A 212 7.05 2.85 20.56
C PRO A 212 7.86 2.35 21.78
N ASP A 213 8.47 3.27 22.55
CA ASP A 213 9.47 2.91 23.59
C ASP A 213 8.99 1.81 24.56
N GLY A 214 7.69 1.80 24.91
CA GLY A 214 7.10 0.83 25.82
C GLY A 214 6.83 -0.56 25.24
N LEU A 215 6.98 -0.76 23.92
CA LEU A 215 6.69 -2.01 23.21
C LEU A 215 7.95 -2.67 22.62
N ALA A 216 9.12 -2.07 22.84
CA ALA A 216 10.37 -2.54 22.26
C ALA A 216 10.79 -3.92 22.75
N GLU A 217 10.55 -4.30 24.01
CA GLU A 217 10.87 -5.67 24.44
C GLU A 217 9.76 -6.64 24.00
N ASP A 218 8.50 -6.29 24.26
CA ASP A 218 7.35 -7.18 24.06
C ASP A 218 7.13 -7.60 22.60
N THR A 219 7.48 -6.76 21.63
CA THR A 219 7.31 -7.07 20.18
C THR A 219 8.57 -7.65 19.53
N GLU A 220 9.64 -7.92 20.31
CA GLU A 220 10.95 -8.28 19.75
C GLU A 220 10.94 -9.64 19.07
N GLU A 221 10.26 -10.60 19.69
CA GLU A 221 10.22 -11.99 19.25
C GLU A 221 9.84 -12.10 17.77
N TYR A 222 8.79 -11.39 17.35
CA TYR A 222 8.28 -11.50 15.98
C TYR A 222 8.97 -10.55 15.00
N ARG A 223 9.25 -9.29 15.37
CA ARG A 223 9.92 -8.37 14.43
C ARG A 223 11.33 -8.85 14.08
N ALA A 224 12.02 -9.53 15.00
CA ALA A 224 13.35 -10.08 14.77
C ALA A 224 13.37 -11.20 13.71
N LEU A 225 12.22 -11.75 13.34
CA LEU A 225 12.08 -12.77 12.27
C LEU A 225 12.07 -12.17 10.87
N THR A 226 11.94 -10.84 10.73
CA THR A 226 11.92 -10.14 9.44
C THR A 226 13.00 -10.59 8.44
N PRO A 227 14.29 -10.76 8.82
CA PRO A 227 15.31 -11.28 7.89
C PRO A 227 15.03 -12.69 7.35
N GLN A 228 14.39 -13.54 8.15
CA GLN A 228 14.02 -14.90 7.77
C GLN A 228 12.85 -14.89 6.79
N HIS A 229 11.80 -14.09 7.07
CA HIS A 229 10.67 -13.89 6.17
C HIS A 229 11.11 -13.32 4.81
N LEU A 230 12.01 -12.32 4.82
CA LEU A 230 12.65 -11.79 3.60
C LEU A 230 13.34 -12.88 2.79
N SER A 231 14.14 -13.72 3.45
CA SER A 231 14.86 -14.82 2.79
C SER A 231 13.91 -15.86 2.21
N TRP A 232 12.81 -16.16 2.91
CA TRP A 232 11.78 -17.12 2.48
C TRP A 232 11.00 -16.62 1.24
N LEU A 233 10.66 -15.32 1.20
CA LEU A 233 10.02 -14.70 0.04
C LEU A 233 11.00 -14.56 -1.14
N GLU A 234 12.27 -14.20 -0.91
CA GLU A 234 13.28 -14.13 -1.99
C GLU A 234 13.49 -15.49 -2.68
N GLN A 235 13.42 -16.57 -1.91
CA GLN A 235 13.47 -17.94 -2.44
C GLN A 235 12.31 -18.28 -3.36
N ARG A 236 11.17 -17.57 -3.30
CA ARG A 236 9.99 -17.83 -4.14
C ARG A 236 9.82 -16.81 -5.25
N LEU A 237 9.88 -15.53 -4.90
CA LEU A 237 9.59 -14.40 -5.78
C LEU A 237 10.85 -13.82 -6.44
N GLY A 238 12.04 -14.11 -5.91
CA GLY A 238 13.30 -13.53 -6.35
C GLY A 238 13.70 -12.29 -5.53
N PRO A 239 14.80 -11.60 -5.89
CA PRO A 239 15.42 -10.59 -5.04
C PRO A 239 14.46 -9.49 -4.58
N TYR A 240 14.60 -9.05 -3.32
CA TYR A 240 13.78 -8.00 -2.74
C TYR A 240 13.83 -6.71 -3.58
N PRO A 241 12.68 -6.08 -3.89
CA PRO A 241 12.65 -5.01 -4.89
C PRO A 241 13.14 -3.65 -4.39
N PHE A 242 13.16 -3.41 -3.07
CA PHE A 242 13.49 -2.12 -2.46
C PHE A 242 14.89 -2.10 -1.81
N ARG A 243 15.32 -0.90 -1.40
CA ARG A 243 16.67 -0.67 -0.82
C ARG A 243 16.75 -0.88 0.68
N ARG A 244 15.60 -1.00 1.34
CA ARG A 244 15.45 -1.16 2.78
C ARG A 244 14.05 -1.68 3.10
N TYR A 245 13.90 -2.20 4.31
CA TYR A 245 12.61 -2.58 4.88
C TYR A 245 12.56 -2.22 6.37
N GLY A 246 11.42 -2.39 7.00
CA GLY A 246 11.22 -2.23 8.43
C GLY A 246 9.76 -2.35 8.80
N VAL A 247 9.50 -2.54 10.10
CA VAL A 247 8.17 -2.54 10.69
C VAL A 247 8.00 -1.30 11.57
N LEU A 248 6.90 -0.58 11.37
CA LEU A 248 6.40 0.44 12.28
C LEU A 248 5.32 -0.18 13.17
N VAL A 249 5.58 -0.28 14.47
CA VAL A 249 4.58 -0.77 15.42
C VAL A 249 3.61 0.35 15.76
N GLY A 250 2.33 0.14 15.48
CA GLY A 250 1.25 1.07 15.82
C GLY A 250 0.77 0.87 17.26
N ASP A 251 1.14 1.80 18.15
CA ASP A 251 0.62 1.86 19.53
C ASP A 251 -0.72 2.61 19.60
N THR A 252 -1.70 2.07 18.88
CA THR A 252 -3.08 2.56 18.83
C THR A 252 -3.98 1.47 18.25
N ASP A 253 -5.30 1.65 18.33
CA ASP A 253 -6.29 0.73 17.79
C ASP A 253 -6.30 0.85 16.26
N LEU A 254 -5.32 0.21 15.62
CA LEU A 254 -5.26 0.05 14.16
C LEU A 254 -6.10 -1.17 13.79
N PRO A 255 -7.09 -1.03 12.90
CA PRO A 255 -7.96 -2.14 12.53
C PRO A 255 -7.24 -3.22 11.71
N VAL A 256 -6.18 -2.83 10.99
CA VAL A 256 -5.39 -3.70 10.11
C VAL A 256 -3.94 -3.22 10.05
N ALA A 257 -3.04 -4.15 9.70
CA ALA A 257 -1.73 -3.81 9.17
C ALA A 257 -1.85 -3.25 7.74
N LEU A 258 -0.85 -2.48 7.32
CA LEU A 258 -0.76 -1.95 5.96
C LEU A 258 0.67 -2.07 5.43
N GLU A 259 0.76 -2.35 4.15
CA GLU A 259 1.98 -2.75 3.46
C GLU A 259 2.93 -1.58 3.14
N THR A 260 2.73 -0.44 3.79
CA THR A 260 3.26 0.85 3.35
C THR A 260 4.74 0.78 2.95
N GLN A 261 5.05 1.29 1.76
CA GLN A 261 6.27 0.91 1.04
C GLN A 261 7.56 1.15 1.86
N SER A 262 8.40 0.13 1.96
CA SER A 262 9.66 0.10 2.74
C SER A 262 9.54 0.24 4.27
N LEU A 263 8.33 0.38 4.81
CA LEU A 263 8.05 0.48 6.25
C LEU A 263 6.60 0.05 6.52
N SER A 264 6.34 -1.25 6.66
CA SER A 264 4.98 -1.76 6.92
C SER A 264 4.51 -1.29 8.29
N VAL A 265 3.28 -0.82 8.42
CA VAL A 265 2.70 -0.51 9.73
C VAL A 265 1.90 -1.70 10.22
N VAL A 266 2.15 -2.11 11.46
CA VAL A 266 1.55 -3.30 12.05
C VAL A 266 0.91 -2.93 13.39
N PRO A 267 -0.35 -3.28 13.65
CA PRO A 267 -0.98 -3.12 14.97
C PRO A 267 -0.14 -3.84 16.02
N ARG A 268 0.03 -3.26 17.21
CA ARG A 268 0.80 -3.93 18.27
C ARG A 268 0.20 -5.31 18.62
N ASP A 269 -1.12 -5.45 18.56
CA ASP A 269 -1.80 -6.67 18.99
C ASP A 269 -1.45 -7.88 18.09
N ASP A 270 -1.15 -7.63 16.81
CA ASP A 270 -0.64 -8.62 15.86
C ASP A 270 0.76 -9.14 16.24
N LEU A 271 1.49 -8.40 17.08
CA LEU A 271 2.84 -8.73 17.53
C LEU A 271 2.90 -9.15 19.01
N LEU A 272 1.75 -9.27 19.67
CA LEU A 272 1.66 -9.70 21.08
C LEU A 272 0.88 -11.02 21.24
N GLY A 273 0.31 -11.52 20.14
CA GLY A 273 -0.53 -12.71 20.11
C GLY A 273 0.22 -14.01 19.86
N ASP A 274 -0.49 -14.97 19.26
CA ASP A 274 0.05 -16.27 18.85
C ASP A 274 1.10 -16.14 17.76
N ARG A 275 2.13 -16.98 17.83
CA ARG A 275 3.27 -16.95 16.92
C ARG A 275 2.87 -17.19 15.46
N VAL A 276 1.99 -18.16 15.20
CA VAL A 276 1.58 -18.48 13.83
C VAL A 276 0.83 -17.29 13.23
N ASP A 277 -0.08 -16.68 13.98
CA ASP A 277 -0.83 -15.50 13.51
C ASP A 277 0.08 -14.28 13.29
N ALA A 278 1.01 -14.02 14.20
CA ALA A 278 1.95 -12.90 14.10
C ALA A 278 2.88 -13.04 12.88
N GLU A 279 3.52 -14.21 12.71
CA GLU A 279 4.39 -14.45 11.56
C GLU A 279 3.61 -14.43 10.24
N ARG A 280 2.39 -14.97 10.25
CA ARG A 280 1.50 -14.96 9.09
C ARG A 280 1.22 -13.52 8.63
N ASN A 281 0.78 -12.64 9.54
CA ASN A 281 0.50 -11.25 9.20
C ASN A 281 1.77 -10.52 8.71
N LEU A 282 2.93 -10.73 9.36
CA LEU A 282 4.19 -10.15 8.90
C LEU A 282 4.58 -10.58 7.48
N VAL A 283 4.37 -11.86 7.14
CA VAL A 283 4.63 -12.38 5.79
C VAL A 283 3.64 -11.80 4.76
N HIS A 284 2.37 -11.63 5.11
CA HIS A 284 1.38 -10.96 4.25
C HIS A 284 1.85 -9.54 3.90
N GLU A 285 2.18 -8.74 4.91
CA GLU A 285 2.63 -7.35 4.72
C GLU A 285 3.94 -7.26 3.92
N LEU A 286 4.84 -8.22 4.09
CA LEU A 286 6.11 -8.25 3.38
C LEU A 286 5.98 -8.75 1.93
N ALA A 287 5.05 -9.67 1.65
CA ALA A 287 4.78 -10.16 0.30
C ALA A 287 4.37 -9.01 -0.63
N HIS A 288 3.63 -8.04 -0.10
CA HIS A 288 3.22 -6.86 -0.84
C HIS A 288 4.37 -6.03 -1.44
N HIS A 289 5.59 -6.09 -0.87
CA HIS A 289 6.74 -5.43 -1.47
C HIS A 289 7.01 -5.93 -2.90
N TRP A 290 6.73 -7.19 -3.21
CA TRP A 290 6.75 -7.69 -4.58
C TRP A 290 5.44 -7.39 -5.31
N THR A 291 4.29 -7.68 -4.68
CA THR A 291 2.95 -7.64 -5.30
C THR A 291 2.04 -6.63 -4.59
N GLY A 292 1.94 -5.42 -5.13
CA GLY A 292 1.23 -4.29 -4.51
C GLY A 292 2.06 -3.01 -4.56
N ASP A 293 3.31 -3.11 -4.12
CA ASP A 293 4.24 -1.97 -4.10
C ASP A 293 5.09 -1.89 -5.37
N SER A 294 5.91 -2.93 -5.62
CA SER A 294 6.82 -2.94 -6.76
C SER A 294 6.05 -3.12 -8.05
N VAL A 295 5.23 -4.18 -8.11
CA VAL A 295 4.18 -4.35 -9.12
C VAL A 295 2.91 -3.72 -8.59
N ALA A 296 2.71 -2.45 -8.91
CA ALA A 296 1.53 -1.72 -8.47
C ALA A 296 0.28 -2.14 -9.26
N VAL A 297 -0.88 -2.12 -8.62
CA VAL A 297 -2.15 -2.35 -9.33
C VAL A 297 -2.47 -1.17 -10.24
N ARG A 298 -2.91 -1.46 -11.46
CA ARG A 298 -3.25 -0.41 -12.44
C ARG A 298 -4.47 0.39 -12.02
N ARG A 299 -5.43 -0.24 -11.37
CA ARG A 299 -6.68 0.32 -10.86
C ARG A 299 -7.20 -0.60 -9.75
N TRP A 300 -8.14 -0.12 -8.96
CA TRP A 300 -8.68 -0.88 -7.82
C TRP A 300 -9.38 -2.19 -8.19
N SER A 301 -9.93 -2.34 -9.41
CA SER A 301 -10.45 -3.65 -9.84
C SER A 301 -9.37 -4.70 -10.15
N ASP A 302 -8.10 -4.30 -10.14
CA ASP A 302 -6.97 -5.22 -10.18
C ASP A 302 -6.43 -5.55 -8.76
N LEU A 303 -7.12 -5.15 -7.68
CA LEU A 303 -6.66 -5.32 -6.28
C LEU A 303 -6.40 -6.78 -5.89
N TRP A 304 -7.14 -7.73 -6.48
CA TRP A 304 -6.92 -9.16 -6.28
C TRP A 304 -5.48 -9.60 -6.60
N LEU A 305 -4.77 -8.89 -7.47
CA LEU A 305 -3.35 -9.14 -7.77
C LEU A 305 -2.42 -8.73 -6.63
N SER A 306 -2.82 -7.80 -5.77
CA SER A 306 -2.07 -7.42 -4.57
C SER A 306 -2.43 -8.37 -3.44
N GLU A 307 -3.70 -8.35 -3.04
CA GLU A 307 -4.19 -9.06 -1.85
C GLU A 307 -4.23 -10.57 -2.01
N GLY A 308 -4.58 -11.06 -3.21
CA GLY A 308 -4.59 -12.49 -3.48
C GLY A 308 -3.19 -13.11 -3.43
N HIS A 309 -2.17 -12.41 -3.93
CA HIS A 309 -0.79 -12.89 -3.86
C HIS A 309 -0.27 -12.84 -2.41
N ALA A 310 -0.47 -11.73 -1.71
CA ALA A 310 -0.07 -11.61 -0.31
C ALA A 310 -0.72 -12.70 0.55
N ARG A 311 -2.05 -12.89 0.41
CA ARG A 311 -2.79 -13.95 1.09
C ARG A 311 -2.34 -15.35 0.68
N PHE A 312 -1.99 -15.59 -0.59
CA PHE A 312 -1.48 -16.90 -1.02
C PHE A 312 -0.15 -17.24 -0.34
N TYR A 313 0.82 -16.32 -0.36
CA TYR A 313 2.14 -16.54 0.28
C TYR A 313 2.03 -16.59 1.80
N GLU A 314 1.13 -15.81 2.37
CA GLU A 314 0.75 -15.89 3.78
C GLU A 314 0.30 -17.32 4.15
N ARG A 315 -0.68 -17.88 3.43
CA ARG A 315 -1.21 -19.23 3.71
C ARG A 315 -0.16 -20.31 3.47
N LEU A 316 0.65 -20.17 2.42
CA LEU A 316 1.76 -21.09 2.14
C LEU A 316 2.81 -21.06 3.26
N TYR A 317 3.15 -19.88 3.80
CA TYR A 317 4.06 -19.77 4.94
C TYR A 317 3.47 -20.46 6.17
N SER A 318 2.18 -20.21 6.46
CA SER A 318 1.48 -20.81 7.59
C SER A 318 1.52 -22.35 7.53
N ASP A 319 1.24 -22.94 6.37
CA ASP A 319 1.32 -24.40 6.14
C ASP A 319 2.72 -24.97 6.47
N GLU A 320 3.78 -24.29 6.00
CA GLU A 320 5.16 -24.71 6.22
C GLU A 320 5.65 -24.53 7.67
N HIS A 321 4.95 -23.73 8.48
CA HIS A 321 5.38 -23.32 9.82
C HIS A 321 4.38 -23.72 10.93
N GLY A 322 3.59 -24.76 10.68
CA GLY A 322 2.76 -25.41 11.70
C GLY A 322 1.36 -24.80 11.90
N GLY A 323 0.93 -23.94 10.98
CA GLY A 323 -0.43 -23.44 10.90
C GLY A 323 -1.38 -24.34 10.11
N VAL A 324 -2.50 -23.77 9.65
CA VAL A 324 -3.48 -24.47 8.81
C VAL A 324 -2.85 -24.77 7.45
N SER A 325 -3.05 -25.99 6.94
CA SER A 325 -2.47 -26.36 5.65
C SER A 325 -3.06 -25.55 4.50
N LEU A 326 -2.27 -25.31 3.46
CA LEU A 326 -2.69 -24.51 2.31
C LEU A 326 -3.93 -25.13 1.66
N GLU A 327 -3.93 -26.45 1.44
CA GLU A 327 -5.07 -27.17 0.88
C GLU A 327 -6.34 -26.99 1.74
N SER A 328 -6.23 -27.11 3.07
CA SER A 328 -7.40 -26.95 3.95
C SER A 328 -7.94 -25.51 3.94
N ALA A 329 -7.06 -24.51 3.92
CA ALA A 329 -7.46 -23.12 3.80
C ALA A 329 -8.13 -22.83 2.46
N MET A 330 -7.58 -23.35 1.35
CA MET A 330 -8.15 -23.17 0.02
C MET A 330 -9.47 -23.93 -0.15
N ARG A 331 -9.62 -25.09 0.48
CA ARG A 331 -10.90 -25.81 0.53
C ARG A 331 -11.97 -25.00 1.25
N ALA A 332 -11.67 -24.48 2.44
CA ALA A 332 -12.62 -23.66 3.19
C ALA A 332 -12.99 -22.37 2.45
N ALA A 333 -12.06 -21.80 1.69
CA ALA A 333 -12.33 -20.68 0.80
C ALA A 333 -13.21 -21.09 -0.40
N TYR A 334 -12.96 -22.26 -0.99
CA TYR A 334 -13.74 -22.80 -2.10
C TYR A 334 -15.19 -23.06 -1.70
N GLU A 335 -15.42 -23.70 -0.55
CA GLU A 335 -16.75 -23.99 -0.01
C GLU A 335 -17.61 -22.71 0.09
N GLN A 336 -17.04 -21.58 0.52
CA GLN A 336 -17.76 -20.31 0.64
C GLN A 336 -17.70 -19.41 -0.61
N HIS A 337 -16.98 -19.81 -1.66
CA HIS A 337 -16.60 -18.87 -2.72
C HIS A 337 -17.79 -18.36 -3.53
N ASP A 338 -18.85 -19.15 -3.71
CA ASP A 338 -20.09 -18.70 -4.37
C ASP A 338 -20.86 -17.70 -3.52
N GLN A 339 -20.90 -17.87 -2.19
CA GLN A 339 -21.49 -16.89 -1.27
C GLN A 339 -20.76 -15.55 -1.38
N TRP A 340 -19.43 -15.56 -1.36
CA TRP A 340 -18.66 -14.31 -1.49
C TRP A 340 -18.84 -13.64 -2.85
N ARG A 341 -19.01 -14.41 -3.94
CA ARG A 341 -19.31 -13.84 -5.27
C ARG A 341 -20.67 -13.15 -5.29
N HIS A 342 -21.65 -13.75 -4.61
CA HIS A 342 -22.99 -13.18 -4.46
C HIS A 342 -22.95 -11.86 -3.69
N ASP A 343 -22.27 -11.84 -2.54
CA ASP A 343 -22.29 -10.68 -1.62
C ASP A 343 -21.39 -9.53 -2.10
N ASP A 344 -20.20 -9.86 -2.59
CA ASP A 344 -19.12 -8.90 -2.81
C ASP A 344 -18.70 -8.73 -4.28
N GLY A 345 -19.27 -9.52 -5.20
CA GLY A 345 -18.88 -9.63 -6.61
C GLY A 345 -17.66 -10.52 -6.84
N ALA A 346 -17.32 -10.82 -8.10
CA ALA A 346 -16.17 -11.66 -8.45
C ALA A 346 -14.82 -11.01 -8.06
N PRO A 347 -13.70 -11.77 -7.98
CA PRO A 347 -12.40 -11.26 -7.55
C PRO A 347 -11.95 -9.97 -8.26
N ALA A 348 -12.09 -9.91 -9.58
CA ALA A 348 -11.68 -8.77 -10.41
C ALA A 348 -12.79 -7.74 -10.67
N GLU A 349 -13.90 -7.81 -9.91
CA GLU A 349 -15.05 -6.90 -10.04
C GLU A 349 -15.49 -6.28 -8.69
N PRO A 350 -14.57 -5.69 -7.90
CA PRO A 350 -14.95 -4.95 -6.70
C PRO A 350 -15.78 -3.71 -7.05
N THR A 351 -16.66 -3.38 -6.11
CA THR A 351 -17.24 -2.06 -6.00
C THR A 351 -16.43 -1.22 -5.00
N GLU A 352 -16.75 0.05 -4.86
CA GLU A 352 -16.13 0.87 -3.81
C GLU A 352 -16.47 0.40 -2.40
N ALA A 353 -17.63 -0.21 -2.16
CA ALA A 353 -18.02 -0.70 -0.83
C ALA A 353 -17.42 -2.08 -0.51
N THR A 354 -17.08 -2.87 -1.54
CA THR A 354 -16.64 -4.26 -1.39
C THR A 354 -15.14 -4.46 -1.63
N LEU A 355 -14.39 -3.35 -1.67
CA LEU A 355 -12.99 -3.34 -2.13
C LEU A 355 -12.08 -4.23 -1.27
N PHE A 356 -12.16 -4.12 0.07
CA PHE A 356 -11.33 -4.91 0.99
C PHE A 356 -12.17 -5.93 1.78
N LYS A 357 -12.99 -6.69 1.05
CA LYS A 357 -13.76 -7.83 1.60
C LYS A 357 -13.04 -9.15 1.32
N VAL A 358 -13.43 -10.22 2.02
CA VAL A 358 -12.79 -11.55 1.99
C VAL A 358 -12.57 -12.10 0.57
N MET A 359 -13.47 -11.77 -0.38
CA MET A 359 -13.29 -12.10 -1.80
C MET A 359 -11.94 -11.63 -2.39
N ARG A 360 -11.42 -10.48 -1.96
CA ARG A 360 -10.17 -9.91 -2.49
C ARG A 360 -8.94 -10.50 -1.83
N TYR A 361 -9.12 -11.18 -0.70
CA TYR A 361 -8.09 -11.92 0.03
C TYR A 361 -8.21 -13.41 -0.29
N ASP A 362 -8.88 -14.19 0.56
CA ASP A 362 -8.99 -15.65 0.45
C ASP A 362 -9.61 -16.10 -0.87
N GLY A 363 -10.63 -15.39 -1.37
CA GLY A 363 -11.22 -15.70 -2.69
C GLY A 363 -10.24 -15.50 -3.84
N SER A 364 -9.34 -14.52 -3.74
CA SER A 364 -8.33 -14.25 -4.75
C SER A 364 -7.12 -15.17 -4.64
N ALA A 365 -6.73 -15.56 -3.42
CA ALA A 365 -5.73 -16.60 -3.18
C ALA A 365 -6.20 -17.95 -3.74
N LEU A 366 -7.50 -18.25 -3.67
CA LEU A 366 -8.09 -19.44 -4.28
C LEU A 366 -7.91 -19.48 -5.80
N VAL A 367 -8.01 -18.33 -6.49
CA VAL A 367 -7.74 -18.25 -7.94
C VAL A 367 -6.29 -18.61 -8.26
N LEU A 368 -5.33 -18.14 -7.44
CA LEU A 368 -3.92 -18.49 -7.60
C LEU A 368 -3.66 -19.97 -7.30
N TYR A 369 -4.33 -20.52 -6.29
CA TYR A 369 -4.28 -21.95 -6.01
C TYR A 369 -4.84 -22.79 -7.16
N ALA A 370 -6.01 -22.44 -7.71
CA ALA A 370 -6.58 -23.10 -8.87
C ALA A 370 -5.66 -23.00 -10.11
N LEU A 371 -4.98 -21.86 -10.29
CA LEU A 371 -3.95 -21.71 -11.31
C LEU A 371 -2.78 -22.66 -11.06
N ARG A 372 -2.27 -22.74 -9.83
CA ARG A 372 -1.19 -23.67 -9.45
C ARG A 372 -1.57 -25.12 -9.75
N GLU A 373 -2.79 -25.55 -9.39
CA GLU A 373 -3.29 -26.90 -9.69
C GLU A 373 -3.45 -27.14 -11.19
N LYS A 374 -3.85 -26.11 -11.96
CA LYS A 374 -4.01 -26.20 -13.42
C LYS A 374 -2.68 -26.37 -14.16
N VAL A 375 -1.64 -25.62 -13.79
CA VAL A 375 -0.36 -25.58 -14.54
C VAL A 375 0.76 -26.38 -13.88
N GLY A 376 0.57 -26.81 -12.64
CA GLY A 376 1.59 -27.45 -11.80
C GLY A 376 2.49 -26.43 -11.10
N GLU A 377 3.01 -26.83 -9.93
CA GLU A 377 3.81 -25.98 -9.05
C GLU A 377 5.04 -25.34 -9.72
N GLU A 378 5.77 -26.10 -10.54
CA GLU A 378 6.97 -25.60 -11.19
C GLU A 378 6.66 -24.47 -12.19
N VAL A 379 5.59 -24.63 -12.98
CA VAL A 379 5.14 -23.62 -13.95
C VAL A 379 4.59 -22.41 -13.19
N PHE A 380 3.79 -22.64 -12.14
CA PHE A 380 3.26 -21.58 -11.30
C PHE A 380 4.38 -20.73 -10.68
N GLY A 381 5.39 -21.36 -10.08
CA GLY A 381 6.55 -20.65 -9.54
C GLY A 381 7.31 -19.83 -10.60
N ARG A 382 7.35 -20.29 -11.87
CA ARG A 382 7.89 -19.48 -12.98
C ARG A 382 6.99 -18.29 -13.33
N ILE A 383 5.67 -18.46 -13.30
CA ILE A 383 4.70 -17.38 -13.54
C ILE A 383 4.88 -16.28 -12.50
N GLU A 384 4.91 -16.66 -11.21
CA GLU A 384 5.07 -15.75 -10.08
C GLU A 384 6.36 -14.94 -10.18
N ARG A 385 7.50 -15.60 -10.41
CA ARG A 385 8.78 -14.90 -10.63
C ARG A 385 8.77 -14.01 -11.86
N ALA A 386 8.18 -14.48 -12.96
CA ALA A 386 8.10 -13.71 -14.19
C ALA A 386 7.22 -12.47 -14.02
N TRP A 387 6.14 -12.56 -13.24
CA TRP A 387 5.24 -11.45 -12.91
C TRP A 387 6.01 -10.34 -12.19
N VAL A 388 6.61 -10.67 -11.04
CA VAL A 388 7.31 -9.68 -10.20
C VAL A 388 8.58 -9.13 -10.84
N THR A 389 9.22 -9.89 -11.73
CA THR A 389 10.40 -9.44 -12.48
C THR A 389 10.02 -8.54 -13.66
N THR A 390 9.02 -8.93 -14.46
CA THR A 390 8.64 -8.21 -15.70
C THR A 390 8.03 -6.84 -15.40
N PHE A 391 7.25 -6.76 -14.32
CA PHE A 391 6.53 -5.55 -13.94
C PHE A 391 7.16 -4.82 -12.75
N ARG A 392 8.39 -5.19 -12.34
CA ARG A 392 9.13 -4.52 -11.26
C ARG A 392 9.14 -3.00 -11.47
N GLY A 393 8.67 -2.26 -10.47
CA GLY A 393 8.60 -0.80 -10.52
C GLY A 393 7.63 -0.26 -11.57
N ARG A 394 6.62 -1.03 -12.01
CA ARG A 394 5.57 -0.64 -12.97
C ARG A 394 4.16 -0.94 -12.43
N ALA A 395 3.16 -0.29 -13.02
CA ALA A 395 1.76 -0.61 -12.75
C ALA A 395 1.25 -1.62 -13.79
N ALA A 396 0.63 -2.70 -13.32
CA ALA A 396 0.13 -3.80 -14.14
C ALA A 396 -1.29 -4.18 -13.67
N GLY A 397 -2.02 -4.89 -14.52
CA GLY A 397 -3.39 -5.29 -14.21
C GLY A 397 -3.72 -6.68 -14.73
N THR A 398 -4.97 -7.10 -14.53
CA THR A 398 -5.44 -8.48 -14.74
C THR A 398 -5.08 -9.04 -16.11
N ARG A 399 -5.29 -8.25 -17.19
CA ARG A 399 -4.95 -8.66 -18.56
C ARG A 399 -3.45 -8.91 -18.76
N ASP A 400 -2.59 -8.16 -18.09
CA ASP A 400 -1.14 -8.37 -18.18
C ASP A 400 -0.73 -9.67 -17.50
N PHE A 401 -1.32 -9.95 -16.32
CA PHE A 401 -1.07 -11.18 -15.58
C PHE A 401 -1.52 -12.39 -16.39
N VAL A 402 -2.77 -12.40 -16.89
CA VAL A 402 -3.31 -13.49 -17.73
C VAL A 402 -2.43 -13.72 -18.98
N ALA A 403 -2.04 -12.65 -19.67
CA ALA A 403 -1.18 -12.75 -20.85
C ALA A 403 0.23 -13.26 -20.50
N LEU A 404 0.80 -12.86 -19.35
CA LEU A 404 2.10 -13.34 -18.89
C LEU A 404 2.03 -14.80 -18.48
N ALA A 405 1.03 -15.18 -17.69
CA ALA A 405 0.79 -16.55 -17.26
C ALA A 405 0.67 -17.48 -18.47
N SER A 406 -0.14 -17.10 -19.47
CA SER A 406 -0.33 -17.89 -20.70
C SER A 406 0.99 -18.09 -21.46
N ARG A 407 1.80 -17.02 -21.60
CA ARG A 407 3.11 -17.13 -22.25
C ARG A 407 4.08 -18.04 -21.51
N VAL A 408 4.08 -18.01 -20.17
CA VAL A 408 4.99 -18.81 -19.35
C VAL A 408 4.54 -20.27 -19.29
N ALA A 409 3.22 -20.52 -19.26
CA ALA A 409 2.66 -21.86 -19.29
C ALA A 409 2.75 -22.53 -20.67
N GLY A 410 2.82 -21.73 -21.75
CA GLY A 410 2.86 -22.25 -23.12
C GLY A 410 1.48 -22.66 -23.66
N GLU A 411 0.40 -22.30 -22.96
CA GLU A 411 -0.99 -22.48 -23.37
C GLU A 411 -1.80 -21.21 -23.09
N ASP A 412 -2.93 -21.05 -23.77
CA ASP A 412 -3.84 -19.93 -23.52
C ASP A 412 -4.64 -20.18 -22.22
N LEU A 413 -4.36 -19.38 -21.19
CA LEU A 413 -5.02 -19.47 -19.89
C LEU A 413 -6.21 -18.51 -19.76
N GLU A 414 -6.49 -17.67 -20.75
CA GLU A 414 -7.63 -16.74 -20.70
C GLU A 414 -8.97 -17.48 -20.52
N PRO A 415 -9.27 -18.58 -21.25
CA PRO A 415 -10.51 -19.34 -21.04
C PRO A 415 -10.63 -19.97 -19.66
N PHE A 416 -9.49 -20.31 -19.02
CA PHE A 416 -9.47 -20.86 -17.68
C PHE A 416 -9.67 -19.75 -16.63
N LEU A 417 -8.89 -18.68 -16.69
CA LEU A 417 -8.89 -17.63 -15.66
C LEU A 417 -10.12 -16.71 -15.72
N THR A 418 -10.76 -16.56 -16.89
CA THR A 418 -11.89 -15.63 -17.05
C THR A 418 -13.08 -15.98 -16.14
N PRO A 419 -13.58 -17.24 -16.09
CA PRO A 419 -14.61 -17.64 -15.13
C PRO A 419 -14.18 -17.47 -13.66
N TRP A 420 -12.92 -17.76 -13.31
CA TRP A 420 -12.44 -17.55 -11.94
C TRP A 420 -12.48 -16.07 -11.53
N LEU A 421 -12.10 -15.17 -12.42
CA LEU A 421 -11.94 -13.74 -12.13
C LEU A 421 -13.22 -12.92 -12.27
N TYR A 422 -14.12 -13.32 -13.17
CA TYR A 422 -15.30 -12.55 -13.59
C TYR A 422 -16.62 -13.35 -13.56
N GLY A 423 -16.57 -14.65 -13.26
CA GLY A 423 -17.76 -15.50 -13.22
C GLY A 423 -18.62 -15.27 -11.99
N ALA A 424 -19.93 -15.41 -12.15
CA ALA A 424 -20.89 -15.39 -11.04
C ALA A 424 -20.79 -16.64 -10.15
N HIS A 425 -20.29 -17.75 -10.70
CA HIS A 425 -20.09 -19.02 -9.99
C HIS A 425 -18.63 -19.44 -10.06
N THR A 426 -18.20 -20.16 -9.03
CA THR A 426 -16.87 -20.71 -8.87
C THR A 426 -16.72 -21.92 -9.79
N PRO A 427 -15.70 -21.93 -10.68
CA PRO A 427 -15.45 -23.07 -11.54
C PRO A 427 -15.03 -24.31 -10.73
N PRO A 428 -15.19 -25.53 -11.28
CA PRO A 428 -14.66 -26.74 -10.64
C PRO A 428 -13.16 -26.63 -10.35
N MET A 429 -12.75 -26.98 -9.13
CA MET A 429 -11.34 -26.97 -8.72
C MET A 429 -10.52 -28.02 -9.48
N PRO A 430 -9.44 -27.64 -10.21
CA PRO A 430 -8.52 -28.61 -10.79
C PRO A 430 -7.90 -29.51 -9.70
N GLY A 431 -7.77 -30.80 -9.96
CA GLY A 431 -7.18 -31.76 -9.00
C GLY A 431 -8.12 -32.23 -7.88
N HIS A 432 -9.24 -31.52 -7.63
CA HIS A 432 -10.14 -31.78 -6.50
C HIS A 432 -11.61 -31.92 -6.93
N PRO A 433 -11.98 -33.00 -7.65
CA PRO A 433 -13.37 -33.21 -8.10
C PRO A 433 -14.36 -33.46 -6.95
N ASP A 434 -13.87 -33.72 -5.74
CA ASP A 434 -14.64 -33.91 -4.53
C ASP A 434 -15.01 -32.59 -3.83
N TRP A 435 -14.38 -31.47 -4.17
CA TRP A 435 -14.71 -30.17 -3.58
C TRP A 435 -16.00 -29.63 -4.17
N GLN A 436 -16.89 -29.14 -3.31
CA GLN A 436 -18.16 -28.55 -3.68
C GLN A 436 -18.31 -27.19 -2.99
N VAL A 437 -18.91 -26.24 -3.70
CA VAL A 437 -19.34 -24.97 -3.08
C VAL A 437 -20.58 -25.22 -2.26
N ASP A 438 -20.70 -24.52 -1.14
CA ASP A 438 -21.92 -24.50 -0.34
C ASP A 438 -23.03 -23.75 -1.08
N PRO A 439 -24.31 -24.07 -0.81
CA PRO A 439 -25.44 -23.30 -1.36
C PRO A 439 -25.37 -21.83 -0.92
N VAL A 440 -25.66 -20.93 -1.85
CA VAL A 440 -25.76 -19.49 -1.57
C VAL A 440 -27.02 -19.22 -0.73
N GLU A 441 -26.86 -18.42 0.33
CA GLU A 441 -27.91 -17.91 1.20
C GLU A 441 -28.08 -16.38 1.00
N ASP A 442 -29.32 -15.89 1.06
CA ASP A 442 -29.70 -14.48 0.85
C ASP A 442 -29.66 -13.61 2.13
#